data_AF-A0A7C4RBV8-F1
#
_entry.id   AF-A0A7C4RBV8-F1
#
_cell.length_a   1.000
_cell.length_b   1.000
_cell.length_c   1.000
_cell.angle_alpha   90.00
_cell.angle_beta   90.00
_cell.angle_gamma   90.00
#
_symmetry.space_group_name_H-M   'P 1'
#
loop_
_entity.id
_entity.type
_entity.pdbx_description
1 polymer ?
#
loop_
_entity_poly.entity_id
_entity_poly.type
_entity_poly.pdbx_seq_one_letter_code
_entity_poly.pdbx_strand_id
1 'polypeptide(L)'
;LIATSDAGIIPYDDNPLWKNSIPAKFYEYCSCGLPVIATVHNGSYLEELIKEHEIGVTSPPLDEEKLASAIYWLYKNKSFREAARIKARWLIEEKFDRNKIAEKYLNLIWKALECQLI
;
A
#
# COMPACT_ATOMS: atom_id res chain seq x y z
N LEU A 1 -9.40 3.07 16.62
CA LEU A 1 -8.36 2.02 16.56
C LEU A 1 -7.47 2.22 15.35
N ILE A 2 -7.87 1.89 14.11
CA ILE A 2 -6.99 2.09 12.93
C ILE A 2 -6.81 3.58 12.56
N ALA A 3 -7.88 4.33 12.29
CA ALA A 3 -7.79 5.74 11.88
C ALA A 3 -7.16 6.69 12.92
N THR A 4 -7.04 6.23 14.16
CA THR A 4 -6.42 6.96 15.28
C THR A 4 -4.94 6.65 15.45
N SER A 5 -4.38 5.73 14.67
CA SER A 5 -2.96 5.37 14.69
C SER A 5 -2.09 6.35 13.91
N ASP A 6 -0.78 6.32 14.18
CA ASP A 6 0.22 7.09 13.45
C ASP A 6 0.69 6.42 12.15
N ALA A 7 0.63 5.09 12.09
CA ALA A 7 1.07 4.28 10.95
C ALA A 7 0.40 2.89 10.96
N GLY A 8 0.37 2.24 9.80
CA GLY A 8 0.00 0.83 9.66
C GLY A 8 1.23 -0.03 9.36
N ILE A 9 1.35 -1.20 9.99
CA ILE A 9 2.49 -2.12 9.81
C ILE A 9 2.05 -3.38 9.07
N ILE A 10 2.84 -3.79 8.07
CA ILE A 10 2.70 -5.03 7.29
C ILE A 10 3.99 -5.85 7.49
N PRO A 11 4.02 -6.77 8.48
CA PRO A 11 5.21 -7.54 8.81
C PRO A 11 5.21 -8.87 8.06
N TYR A 12 5.61 -8.87 6.78
CA TYR A 12 5.92 -10.13 6.08
C TYR A 12 7.18 -10.80 6.61
N ASP A 13 7.16 -12.14 6.60
CA ASP A 13 8.32 -13.00 6.79
C ASP A 13 9.10 -13.16 5.47
N ASP A 14 10.13 -14.00 5.46
CA ASP A 14 11.03 -14.20 4.31
C ASP A 14 10.46 -15.18 3.25
N ASN A 15 9.13 -15.17 3.05
CA ASN A 15 8.52 -16.01 2.03
C ASN A 15 8.61 -15.33 0.64
N PRO A 16 9.24 -15.97 -0.37
CA PRO A 16 9.38 -15.40 -1.70
C PRO A 16 8.06 -15.03 -2.39
N LEU A 17 6.93 -15.63 -1.99
CA LEU A 17 5.61 -15.31 -2.53
C LEU A 17 5.21 -13.85 -2.27
N TRP A 18 5.75 -13.20 -1.25
CA TRP A 18 5.43 -11.81 -0.94
C TRP A 18 5.95 -10.80 -1.96
N LYS A 19 6.90 -11.19 -2.83
CA LYS A 19 7.38 -10.29 -3.91
C LYS A 19 6.25 -9.80 -4.81
N ASN A 20 5.24 -10.64 -5.02
CA ASN A 20 4.14 -10.38 -5.94
C ASN A 20 2.80 -10.14 -5.22
N SER A 21 2.82 -9.89 -3.91
CA SER A 21 1.60 -9.76 -3.10
C SER A 21 1.44 -8.35 -2.55
N ILE A 22 0.22 -7.84 -2.61
CA ILE A 22 -0.20 -6.63 -1.91
C ILE A 22 -1.38 -7.04 -1.02
N PRO A 23 -1.28 -6.94 0.32
CA PRO A 23 -2.29 -7.45 1.21
C PRO A 23 -3.46 -6.45 1.33
N ALA A 24 -4.66 -6.94 1.68
CA ALA A 24 -5.82 -6.08 1.94
C ALA A 24 -5.53 -4.98 2.97
N LYS A 25 -4.73 -5.28 4.00
CA LYS A 25 -4.30 -4.34 5.03
C LYS A 25 -3.62 -3.08 4.48
N PHE A 26 -2.87 -3.20 3.38
CA PHE A 26 -2.29 -2.03 2.72
C PHE A 26 -3.37 -1.03 2.31
N TYR A 27 -4.40 -1.51 1.61
CA TYR A 27 -5.50 -0.68 1.16
C TYR A 27 -6.30 -0.12 2.33
N GLU A 28 -6.53 -0.90 3.38
CA GLU A 28 -7.24 -0.47 4.59
C GLU A 28 -6.50 0.65 5.34
N TYR A 29 -5.18 0.52 5.51
CA TYR A 29 -4.34 1.54 6.14
C TYR A 29 -4.34 2.83 5.32
N CYS A 30 -4.09 2.72 4.01
CA CYS A 30 -4.09 3.87 3.12
C CYS A 30 -5.46 4.56 3.05
N SER A 31 -6.56 3.79 3.10
CA SER A 31 -7.93 4.33 3.14
C SER A 31 -8.19 5.16 4.40
N CYS A 32 -7.55 4.79 5.51
CA CYS A 32 -7.56 5.56 6.76
C CYS A 32 -6.56 6.73 6.75
N GLY A 33 -5.85 6.95 5.63
CA GLY A 33 -4.80 7.95 5.51
C GLY A 33 -3.60 7.64 6.40
N LEU A 34 -3.28 6.37 6.66
CA LEU A 34 -2.11 5.99 7.43
C LEU A 34 -0.90 5.78 6.51
N PRO A 35 0.28 6.31 6.86
CA PRO A 35 1.53 5.89 6.26
C PRO A 35 1.80 4.42 6.56
N VAL A 36 2.49 3.72 5.65
CA VAL A 36 2.72 2.27 5.75
C VAL A 36 4.17 1.97 6.10
N ILE A 37 4.39 1.07 7.04
CA ILE A 37 5.67 0.41 7.28
C ILE A 37 5.52 -1.04 6.82
N ALA A 38 6.37 -1.50 5.92
CA ALA A 38 6.32 -2.89 5.45
C ALA A 38 7.68 -3.58 5.52
N THR A 39 7.71 -4.81 6.01
CA THR A 39 8.85 -5.69 5.76
C THR A 39 8.66 -6.35 4.40
N VAL A 40 9.59 -6.18 3.48
CA VAL A 40 9.44 -6.58 2.07
C VAL A 40 10.79 -6.89 1.44
N HIS A 41 10.79 -7.80 0.47
CA HIS A 41 11.95 -7.99 -0.38
C HIS A 41 12.14 -6.79 -1.32
N ASN A 42 13.40 -6.53 -1.67
CA ASN A 42 13.75 -5.57 -2.72
C ASN A 42 13.13 -5.99 -4.07
N GLY A 43 12.55 -5.01 -4.79
CA GLY A 43 11.86 -5.20 -6.05
C GLY A 43 10.50 -5.89 -5.92
N SER A 44 9.89 -5.88 -4.74
CA SER A 44 8.51 -6.35 -4.57
C SER A 44 7.51 -5.26 -4.95
N TYR A 45 6.32 -5.64 -5.43
CA TYR A 45 5.29 -4.67 -5.80
C TYR A 45 4.88 -3.74 -4.65
N LEU A 46 4.84 -4.27 -3.42
CA LEU A 46 4.52 -3.44 -2.26
C LEU A 46 5.64 -2.44 -1.94
N GLU A 47 6.91 -2.82 -2.11
CA GLU A 47 8.03 -1.89 -1.94
C GLU A 47 7.96 -0.74 -2.97
N GLU A 48 7.72 -1.09 -4.24
CA GLU A 48 7.62 -0.12 -5.33
C GLU A 48 6.48 0.87 -5.09
N LEU A 49 5.28 0.38 -4.74
CA LEU A 49 4.13 1.24 -4.43
C LEU A 49 4.39 2.19 -3.27
N ILE A 50 5.03 1.71 -2.21
CA ILE A 50 5.33 2.54 -1.03
C ILE A 50 6.32 3.66 -1.41
N LYS A 51 7.35 3.33 -2.20
CA LYS A 51 8.38 4.28 -2.63
C LYS A 51 7.86 5.27 -3.66
N GLU A 52 7.19 4.80 -4.71
CA GLU A 52 6.68 5.62 -5.81
C GLU A 52 5.71 6.69 -5.32
N HIS A 53 4.83 6.33 -4.39
CA HIS A 53 3.83 7.26 -3.85
C HIS A 53 4.28 7.98 -2.58
N GLU A 54 5.49 7.71 -2.08
CA GLU A 54 6.05 8.33 -0.87
C GLU A 54 5.09 8.25 0.33
N ILE A 55 4.47 7.08 0.51
CA ILE A 55 3.42 6.84 1.52
C ILE A 55 3.92 6.08 2.74
N GLY A 56 5.23 5.85 2.86
CA GLY A 56 5.74 4.96 3.89
C GLY A 56 7.23 4.66 3.81
N VAL A 57 7.66 3.67 4.57
CA VAL A 57 9.03 3.17 4.62
C VAL A 57 9.05 1.65 4.64
N THR A 58 10.16 1.06 4.21
CA THR A 58 10.32 -0.40 4.13
C THR A 58 11.54 -0.89 4.91
N SER A 59 11.51 -2.16 5.29
CA SER A 59 12.61 -2.90 5.90
C SER A 59 12.73 -4.29 5.25
N PRO A 60 13.89 -4.94 5.25
CA PRO A 60 13.98 -6.36 4.90
C PRO A 60 13.15 -7.25 5.84
N PRO A 61 12.65 -8.41 5.36
CA PRO A 61 12.05 -9.42 6.23
C PRO A 61 13.06 -9.95 7.24
N LEU A 62 12.58 -10.29 8.44
CA LEU A 62 13.38 -10.87 9.54
C LEU A 62 14.59 -10.03 10.00
N ASP A 63 14.62 -8.73 9.68
CA ASP A 63 15.63 -7.76 10.12
C ASP A 63 15.01 -6.80 11.15
N GLU A 64 15.05 -7.20 12.42
CA GLU A 64 14.41 -6.49 13.54
C GLU A 64 15.03 -5.12 13.81
N GLU A 65 16.35 -4.99 13.65
CA GLU A 65 17.07 -3.73 13.83
C GLU A 65 16.65 -2.69 12.77
N LYS A 66 16.52 -3.12 11.50
CA LYS A 66 16.04 -2.22 10.44
C LYS A 66 14.56 -1.92 10.57
N LEU A 67 13.73 -2.87 11.00
CA LEU A 67 12.32 -2.59 11.26
C LEU A 67 12.17 -1.55 12.38
N ALA A 68 12.91 -1.70 13.48
CA ALA A 68 12.93 -0.73 14.57
C ALA A 68 13.41 0.65 14.09
N SER A 69 14.45 0.68 13.26
CA SER A 69 14.97 1.91 12.66
C SER A 69 13.95 2.59 11.73
N ALA A 70 13.22 1.83 10.93
CA ALA A 70 12.17 2.34 10.05
C ALA A 70 11.00 2.93 10.85
N ILE A 71 10.55 2.24 11.91
CA ILE A 71 9.53 2.74 12.84
C ILE A 71 9.99 4.05 13.49
N TYR A 72 11.21 4.08 14.02
CA TYR A 72 11.76 5.25 14.69
C TYR A 72 11.93 6.44 13.74
N TRP A 73 12.43 6.19 12.52
CA TRP A 73 12.57 7.22 11.50
C TRP A 73 11.20 7.81 11.17
N LEU A 74 10.19 6.97 10.92
CA LEU A 74 8.85 7.44 10.64
C LEU A 74 8.32 8.27 11.82
N TYR A 75 8.50 7.82 13.07
CA TYR A 75 8.12 8.54 14.30
C TYR A 75 8.86 9.88 14.51
N LYS A 76 10.09 10.05 14.06
CA LYS A 76 10.82 11.32 14.16
C LYS A 76 10.48 12.29 13.03
N ASN A 77 10.18 11.80 11.83
CA ASN A 77 9.94 12.64 10.66
C ASN A 77 8.45 13.05 10.55
N LYS A 78 8.01 13.93 11.46
CA LYS A 78 6.60 14.38 11.50
C LYS A 78 6.11 14.97 10.17
N SER A 79 6.92 15.83 9.53
CA SER A 79 6.57 16.44 8.25
C SER A 79 6.32 15.40 7.15
N PHE A 80 7.19 14.39 7.07
CA PHE A 80 6.99 13.26 6.15
C PHE A 80 5.72 12.50 6.49
N ARG A 81 5.47 12.18 7.77
CA ARG A 81 4.24 11.47 8.17
C ARG A 81 2.99 12.20 7.72
N GLU A 82 2.87 13.50 7.98
CA GLU A 82 1.68 14.27 7.60
C GLU A 82 1.49 14.31 6.07
N ALA A 83 2.57 14.46 5.30
CA ALA A 83 2.50 14.40 3.85
C ALA A 83 2.08 13.01 3.35
N ALA A 84 2.67 11.95 3.91
CA ALA A 84 2.35 10.57 3.59
C ALA A 84 0.90 10.22 3.93
N ARG A 85 0.32 10.78 5.00
CA ARG A 85 -1.10 10.60 5.37
C ARG A 85 -2.04 11.07 4.24
N ILE A 86 -1.77 12.25 3.71
CA ILE A 86 -2.56 12.85 2.61
C ILE A 86 -2.38 12.01 1.33
N LYS A 87 -1.13 11.68 0.98
CA LYS A 87 -0.81 10.89 -0.21
C LYS A 87 -1.42 9.48 -0.16
N ALA A 88 -1.39 8.82 0.99
CA ALA A 88 -1.96 7.48 1.17
C ALA A 88 -3.47 7.48 0.92
N ARG A 89 -4.18 8.49 1.45
CA ARG A 89 -5.62 8.64 1.19
C ARG A 89 -5.90 8.91 -0.29
N TRP A 90 -5.17 9.87 -0.87
CA TRP A 90 -5.27 10.21 -2.29
C TRP A 90 -5.05 8.99 -3.19
N LEU A 91 -4.06 8.16 -2.88
CA LEU A 91 -3.75 6.95 -3.66
C LEU A 91 -4.97 6.01 -3.74
N ILE A 92 -5.68 5.83 -2.63
CA ILE A 92 -6.89 5.02 -2.64
C ILE A 92 -7.98 5.66 -3.48
N GLU A 93 -8.29 6.93 -3.24
CA GLU A 93 -9.38 7.62 -3.94
C GLU A 93 -9.16 7.69 -5.45
N GLU A 94 -7.91 7.84 -5.90
CA GLU A 94 -7.59 8.02 -7.31
C GLU A 94 -7.24 6.72 -8.05
N LYS A 95 -6.55 5.78 -7.41
CA LYS A 95 -6.06 4.56 -8.09
C LYS A 95 -6.80 3.30 -7.67
N PHE A 96 -7.27 3.23 -6.43
CA PHE A 96 -7.80 1.99 -5.83
C PHE A 96 -9.24 2.08 -5.32
N ASP A 97 -10.00 3.09 -5.75
CA ASP A 97 -11.40 3.20 -5.43
C ASP A 97 -12.17 2.01 -6.02
N ARG A 98 -12.81 1.24 -5.14
CA ARG A 98 -13.47 -0.02 -5.52
C ARG A 98 -14.63 0.20 -6.47
N ASN A 99 -15.36 1.31 -6.35
CA ASN A 99 -16.47 1.62 -7.25
C ASN A 99 -15.95 1.98 -8.63
N LYS A 100 -14.92 2.83 -8.71
CA LYS A 100 -14.27 3.19 -9.98
C LYS A 100 -13.69 1.95 -10.67
N ILE A 101 -13.07 1.03 -9.92
CA ILE A 101 -12.53 -0.22 -10.46
C ILE A 101 -13.65 -1.15 -10.95
N ALA A 102 -14.71 -1.34 -10.15
CA ALA A 102 -15.82 -2.21 -10.51
C ALA A 102 -16.54 -1.72 -11.78
N GLU A 103 -16.76 -0.42 -11.91
CA GLU A 103 -17.34 0.18 -13.11
C GLU A 103 -16.46 -0.04 -14.35
N LYS A 104 -15.15 0.21 -14.24
CA LYS A 104 -14.18 -0.07 -15.31
C LYS A 104 -14.21 -1.55 -15.72
N TYR A 105 -14.25 -2.45 -14.74
CA TYR A 105 -14.28 -3.88 -14.99
C TYR A 105 -15.57 -4.33 -15.67
N LEU A 106 -16.73 -3.81 -15.23
CA LEU A 106 -18.02 -4.06 -15.85
C LEU A 106 -18.03 -3.60 -17.32
N ASN A 107 -17.51 -2.40 -17.59
CA ASN A 107 -17.40 -1.88 -18.96
C ASN A 107 -16.51 -2.74 -19.86
N LEU A 108 -15.46 -3.35 -19.32
CA LEU A 108 -14.62 -4.29 -20.07
C LEU A 108 -15.37 -5.59 -20.39
N ILE A 109 -16.15 -6.12 -19.44
CA ILE A 109 -16.99 -7.30 -19.68
C ILE A 109 -18.00 -7.02 -20.79
N TRP A 110 -18.69 -5.88 -20.75
CA TRP A 110 -19.67 -5.52 -21.78
C TRP A 110 -19.03 -5.45 -23.17
N LYS A 111 -17.87 -4.80 -23.31
CA LYS A 111 -17.12 -4.75 -24.57
C LYS A 111 -16.75 -6.13 -25.08
N ALA A 112 -16.31 -7.03 -24.20
CA ALA A 112 -15.93 -8.39 -24.59
C ALA A 112 -17.14 -9.20 -25.08
N LEU A 113 -18.33 -9.00 -24.48
CA LEU A 113 -19.57 -9.66 -24.88
C LEU A 113 -20.11 -9.12 -26.22
N GLU A 114 -20.02 -7.81 -26.45
CA GLU A 114 -20.42 -7.20 -27.73
C GLU A 114 -19.56 -7.67 -28.90
N CYS A 115 -18.25 -7.87 -28.70
CA CYS A 115 -17.35 -8.42 -29.71
C CYS A 115 -17.61 -9.90 -30.06
N GLN A 116 -18.38 -10.64 -29.26
CA GLN A 116 -18.74 -12.04 -29.54
C GLN A 116 -20.08 -12.19 -30.29
N LEU A 117 -20.83 -11.10 -30.45
CA LEU A 117 -22.15 -11.08 -31.12
C LEU A 117 -22.08 -10.60 -32.58
N ILE A 118 -20.88 -10.43 -33.13
CA ILE A 118 -20.57 -10.11 -34.54
C ILE A 118 -19.71 -11.23 -35.10
#